data_AF-A0A6L6T890-F1
#
_entry.id   AF-A0A6L6T890-F1
#
_cell.length_a   1.000
_cell.length_b   1.000
_cell.length_c   1.000
_cell.angle_alpha   90.00
_cell.angle_beta   90.00
_cell.angle_gamma   90.00
#
_symmetry.space_group_name_H-M   'P 1'
#
loop_
_entity.id
_entity.type
_entity.pdbx_description
1 polymer ?
#
loop_
_entity_poly.entity_id
_entity_poly.type
_entity_poly.pdbx_seq_one_letter_code
_entity_poly.pdbx_strand_id
1 'polypeptide(L)' 'MQPRFVIVPAVPIEKESFRIASRYYAATVSGGFDIYDNLAKERLKPSYPSRTDAQMQCERMNNKLEMR' A
#
# COMPACT_ATOMS: atom_id res chain seq x y z
N MET A 1 17.22 -9.59 -10.89
CA MET A 1 16.68 -10.02 -9.58
C MET A 1 15.34 -9.35 -9.39
N GLN A 2 14.34 -10.01 -8.79
CA GLN A 2 13.08 -9.36 -8.44
C GLN A 2 13.27 -8.62 -7.10
N PRO A 3 12.93 -7.33 -6.98
CA PRO A 3 13.11 -6.60 -5.74
C PRO A 3 12.22 -7.19 -4.65
N ARG A 4 12.75 -7.27 -3.42
CA ARG A 4 12.00 -7.77 -2.26
C ARG A 4 10.83 -6.85 -1.96
N PHE A 5 11.07 -5.54 -1.95
CA PHE A 5 10.06 -4.55 -1.64
C PHE A 5 9.52 -3.93 -2.93
N VAL A 6 8.19 -3.85 -3.07
CA VAL A 6 7.51 -3.24 -4.22
C VAL A 6 6.40 -2.30 -3.77
N ILE A 7 6.07 -1.30 -4.59
CA ILE A 7 4.96 -0.37 -4.32
C ILE A 7 3.66 -0.98 -4.82
N VAL A 8 2.61 -0.94 -4.00
CA VAL A 8 1.25 -1.34 -4.37
C VAL A 8 0.26 -0.25 -3.95
N PRO A 9 -0.92 -0.14 -4.61
CA PRO A 9 -1.98 0.72 -4.11
C PRO A 9 -2.35 0.29 -2.69
N ALA A 10 -2.49 1.24 -1.76
CA ALA A 10 -2.90 0.94 -0.40
C ALA A 10 -4.30 0.33 -0.39
N VAL A 11 -4.57 -0.52 0.60
CA VAL A 11 -5.91 -1.08 0.78
C VAL A 11 -6.89 0.09 1.01
N PRO A 12 -7.93 0.25 0.17
CA PRO A 12 -8.94 1.29 0.37
C PRO A 12 -9.58 1.15 1.75
N ILE A 13 -9.76 2.26 2.44
CA ILE A 13 -10.39 2.27 3.76
C ILE A 13 -11.85 2.69 3.56
N GLU A 14 -12.78 1.88 4.06
CA GLU A 14 -14.19 2.26 4.13
C GLU A 14 -14.32 3.45 5.08
N LYS A 15 -14.79 4.58 4.54
CA LYS A 15 -15.03 5.79 5.34
C LYS A 15 -16.48 5.86 5.79
N GLU A 16 -17.38 5.53 4.88
CA GLU A 16 -18.82 5.51 5.13
C GLU A 16 -19.42 4.28 4.47
N SER A 17 -20.42 3.71 5.11
CA SER A 17 -21.29 2.73 4.49
C SER A 17 -22.73 3.18 4.64
N PHE A 18 -23.50 3.01 3.56
CA PHE A 18 -24.91 3.38 3.55
C PHE A 18 -25.73 2.37 2.78
N ARG A 19 -27.03 2.33 3.09
CA ARG A 19 -28.00 1.43 2.47
C ARG A 19 -29.05 2.22 1.73
N ILE A 20 -29.35 1.79 0.50
CA ILE A 20 -30.47 2.30 -0.30
C ILE A 20 -31.35 1.11 -0.65
N ALA A 21 -32.51 1.00 0.02
CA ALA A 21 -33.38 -0.17 -0.03
C ALA A 21 -32.62 -1.46 0.32
N SER A 22 -32.59 -2.45 -0.58
CA SER A 22 -31.85 -3.71 -0.40
C SER A 22 -30.37 -3.65 -0.78
N ARG A 23 -29.87 -2.51 -1.31
CA ARG A 23 -28.50 -2.36 -1.79
C ARG A 23 -27.59 -1.75 -0.72
N TYR A 24 -26.38 -2.30 -0.60
CA TYR A 24 -25.32 -1.81 0.27
C TYR A 24 -24.25 -1.11 -0.56
N TYR A 25 -23.85 0.10 -0.13
CA TYR A 25 -22.78 0.87 -0.74
C TYR A 25 -21.73 1.19 0.32
N ALA A 26 -20.46 1.01 -0.03
CA ALA A 26 -19.34 1.46 0.76
C ALA A 26 -18.63 2.59 0.01
N ALA A 27 -18.52 3.76 0.64
CA ALA A 27 -17.66 4.84 0.16
C ALA A 27 -16.25 4.60 0.70
N THR A 28 -15.37 4.11 -0.17
CA THR A 28 -13.96 3.90 0.17
C THR A 28 -13.12 5.09 -0.27
N VAL A 29 -12.19 5.53 0.59
CA VAL A 29 -11.16 6.50 0.20
C VAL A 29 -9.90 5.79 -0.28
N SER A 30 -9.18 6.36 -1.25
CA SER A 30 -7.88 5.85 -1.64
C SER A 30 -6.90 6.02 -0.48
N GLY A 31 -6.35 4.92 0.03
CA GLY A 31 -5.40 4.94 1.15
C GLY A 31 -3.98 5.39 0.78
N GLY A 32 -3.77 5.82 -0.46
CA GLY A 32 -2.44 6.09 -1.02
C GLY A 32 -1.74 4.83 -1.53
N PHE A 33 -0.48 4.63 -1.13
CA PHE A 33 0.41 3.56 -1.59
C PHE A 33 1.03 2.82 -0.39
N ASP A 34 1.04 1.49 -0.40
CA ASP A 34 1.78 0.68 0.57
C ASP A 34 3.08 0.15 -0.06
N ILE A 35 4.04 -0.21 0.78
CA ILE A 35 5.15 -1.08 0.37
C ILE A 35 4.77 -2.52 0.70
N TYR A 36 4.93 -3.43 -0.26
CA TYR A 36 4.70 -4.86 -0.12
C TYR A 36 6.04 -5.60 -0.07
N ASP A 37 6.22 -6.44 0.94
CA ASP A 37 7.35 -7.36 1.03
C ASP A 37 6.99 -8.67 0.31
N ASN A 38 7.59 -8.92 -0.86
CA ASN A 38 7.37 -10.13 -1.65
C ASN A 38 7.84 -11.41 -0.95
N LEU A 39 8.79 -11.30 -0.01
CA LEU A 39 9.33 -12.45 0.73
C LEU A 39 8.42 -12.80 1.90
N ALA A 40 8.10 -11.82 2.76
CA ALA A 40 7.22 -12.00 3.91
C ALA A 40 5.73 -12.05 3.54
N LYS A 41 5.39 -11.68 2.30
CA LYS A 41 4.04 -11.62 1.74
C LYS A 41 3.09 -10.68 2.49
N GLU A 42 3.62 -9.58 3.00
CA GLU A 42 2.88 -8.63 3.84
C GLU A 42 2.96 -7.19 3.32
N ARG A 43 1.94 -6.39 3.66
CA ARG A 43 1.90 -4.95 3.39
C ARG A 43 2.47 -4.22 4.61
N LEU A 44 3.54 -3.48 4.39
CA LEU A 44 4.19 -2.67 5.42
C LEU A 44 3.41 -1.37 5.63
N LYS A 45 3.32 -0.92 6.89
CA LYS A 45 2.73 0.35 7.31
C LYS A 45 3.85 1.33 7.75
N PRO A 46 3.65 2.66 7.61
CA PRO A 46 2.44 3.36 7.19
C PRO A 46 2.21 3.34 5.67
N SER A 47 0.98 3.67 5.25
CA SER A 47 0.65 3.98 3.85
C SER A 47 1.16 5.39 3.49
N TYR A 48 1.66 5.55 2.28
CA TYR A 48 2.19 6.81 1.75
C TYR A 48 1.12 7.55 0.93
N PRO A 49 0.90 8.85 1.15
CA PRO A 49 -0.11 9.61 0.41
C PRO A 49 0.25 9.80 -1.07
N SER A 50 1.55 9.84 -1.40
CA SER A 50 2.04 9.97 -2.77
C SER A 50 2.88 8.77 -3.21
N ARG A 51 2.86 8.49 -4.52
CA ARG A 51 3.69 7.43 -5.11
C ARG A 51 5.18 7.74 -4.99
N THR A 52 5.54 9.03 -5.05
CA THR A 52 6.93 9.50 -4.95
C THR A 52 7.52 9.19 -3.57
N ASP A 53 6.76 9.43 -2.50
CA ASP A 53 7.20 9.11 -1.13
C ASP A 53 7.37 7.60 -0.94
N ALA A 54 6.43 6.81 -1.46
CA ALA A 54 6.52 5.34 -1.44
C ALA A 54 7.74 4.84 -2.21
N GLN A 55 8.05 5.46 -3.36
CA GLN A 55 9.17 5.08 -4.20
C GLN A 55 10.52 5.33 -3.53
N MET A 56 10.71 6.53 -2.96
CA MET A 56 11.94 6.87 -2.25
C MET A 56 12.24 5.88 -1.12
N GLN A 57 11.20 5.49 -0.35
CA GLN A 57 11.38 4.52 0.72
C GLN A 57 11.59 3.10 0.19
N CYS A 58 10.85 2.68 -0.84
CA CYS A 58 10.98 1.37 -1.46
C CYS A 58 12.40 1.14 -2.01
N GLU A 59 12.96 2.13 -2.70
CA GLU A 59 14.35 2.10 -3.18
C GLU A 59 15.34 2.02 -2.02
N ARG A 60 15.15 2.84 -0.98
CA ARG A 60 16.00 2.81 0.22
C ARG A 60 15.99 1.45 0.92
N MET A 61 14.85 0.76 0.97
CA MET A 61 14.74 -0.57 1.58
C MET A 61 15.44 -1.65 0.75
N ASN A 62 15.27 -1.64 -0.57
CA ASN A 62 15.94 -2.58 -1.46
C ASN A 62 17.47 -2.36 -1.45
N ASN A 63 17.94 -1.11 -1.50
CA ASN A 63 19.38 -0.80 -1.45
C ASN A 63 20.04 -1.25 -0.14
N LYS A 64 19.36 -1.09 1.00
CA LYS A 64 19.85 -1.60 2.30
C LYS A 64 19.96 -3.12 2.35
N LEU A 65 19.14 -3.83 1.58
CA LEU A 65 19.17 -5.28 1.51
C LEU A 65 20.35 -5.76 0.66
N GLU A 66 20.67 -5.06 -0.43
CA GLU A 66 21.79 -5.40 -1.33
C GLU A 66 23.17 -5.15 -0.70
N MET A 67 23.24 -4.30 0.33
CA MET A 67 24.48 -4.03 1.08
C MET A 67 24.74 -5.02 2.23
N ARG A 68 23.93 -6.07 2.38
CA ARG A 68 24.06 -7.10 3.43
C ARG A 68 24.41 -8.45 2.83
#